data_AF-A0A2V8VBW6-F1
#
_entry.id   AF-A0A2V8VBW6-F1
#
_cell.length_a   1.000
_cell.length_b   1.000
_cell.length_c   1.000
_cell.angle_alpha   90.00
_cell.angle_beta   90.00
_cell.angle_gamma   90.00
#
_symmetry.space_group_name_H-M   'P 1'
#
loop_
_entity.id
_entity.type
_entity.pdbx_description
1 polymer ?
#
loop_
_entity_poly.entity_id
_entity_poly.type
_entity_poly.pdbx_seq_one_letter_code
_entity_poly.pdbx_strand_id
1 'polypeptide(L)'
;MCDYSLHGLPNRLAMEGEELVAHRFITGAIGLTSPAELRRAASCKNGSEKKGFWSLIKAAIFQPTLAEAPAVCIPPGARLRMTGIPAGLQRELGVREDETVTFTQTTALANTYHDAVRFENGRQVLLQMLKEGQRVHVLALNQAESDVVDFAWERVDLATLP
;
A
#
# COMPACT_ATOMS: atom_id res chain seq x y z
N MET A 1 -11.58 -0.73 -4.96
CA MET A 1 -11.00 0.35 -5.80
C MET A 1 -9.79 0.87 -5.05
N CYS A 2 -8.61 0.88 -5.66
CA CYS A 2 -7.45 1.54 -5.06
C CYS A 2 -7.73 3.05 -4.91
N ASP A 3 -7.26 3.62 -3.80
CA ASP A 3 -7.50 5.02 -3.42
C ASP A 3 -7.17 6.02 -4.54
N TYR A 4 -7.89 7.14 -4.51
CA TYR A 4 -7.83 8.27 -5.45
C TYR A 4 -6.41 8.82 -5.72
N SER A 5 -5.42 8.53 -4.87
CA SER A 5 -4.02 8.97 -5.02
C SER A 5 -3.21 8.21 -6.08
N LEU A 6 -3.71 7.07 -6.56
CA LEU A 6 -3.10 6.28 -7.64
C LEU A 6 -3.90 6.37 -8.95
N HIS A 7 -4.83 7.33 -9.04
CA HIS A 7 -5.68 7.49 -10.21
C HIS A 7 -4.84 7.77 -11.47
N GLY A 8 -5.02 6.93 -12.50
CA GLY A 8 -4.26 7.01 -13.76
C GLY A 8 -2.97 6.19 -13.78
N LEU A 9 -2.54 5.61 -12.65
CA LEU A 9 -1.43 4.66 -12.64
C LEU A 9 -1.92 3.26 -12.99
N PRO A 10 -1.10 2.47 -13.72
CA PRO A 10 -1.39 1.06 -13.92
C PRO A 10 -1.50 0.40 -12.54
N ASN A 11 -2.52 -0.42 -12.34
CA ASN A 11 -2.73 -1.12 -11.08
C ASN A 11 -3.16 -2.56 -11.32
N ARG A 12 -2.90 -3.41 -10.33
CA ARG A 12 -3.38 -4.79 -10.28
C ARG A 12 -3.59 -5.23 -8.84
N LEU A 13 -4.22 -6.39 -8.65
CA LEU A 13 -4.35 -7.02 -7.33
C LEU A 13 -3.06 -7.74 -6.93
N ALA A 14 -2.82 -7.79 -5.63
CA ALA A 14 -1.81 -8.63 -5.01
C ALA A 14 -2.11 -10.12 -5.24
N MET A 15 -1.06 -10.95 -5.20
CA MET A 15 -1.16 -12.41 -5.16
C MET A 15 -0.66 -12.95 -3.82
N GLU A 16 -1.20 -14.09 -3.37
CA GLU A 16 -0.68 -14.76 -2.18
C GLU A 16 0.75 -15.26 -2.40
N GLY A 17 1.59 -15.14 -1.38
CA GLY A 17 3.03 -15.41 -1.46
C GLY A 17 3.83 -14.34 -2.20
N GLU A 18 3.22 -13.22 -2.61
CA GLU A 18 3.91 -12.15 -3.32
C GLU A 18 4.72 -11.28 -2.35
N GLU A 19 5.95 -10.94 -2.76
CA GLU A 19 6.76 -9.91 -2.10
C GLU A 19 6.51 -8.54 -2.75
N LEU A 20 6.22 -7.56 -1.91
CA LEU A 20 5.95 -6.19 -2.26
C LEU A 20 6.87 -5.24 -1.47
N VAL A 21 7.08 -4.06 -2.03
CA VAL A 21 7.80 -2.97 -1.38
C VAL A 21 6.99 -1.69 -1.41
N ALA A 22 7.09 -0.91 -0.34
CA ALA A 22 6.61 0.47 -0.34
C ALA A 22 7.42 1.28 -1.36
N HIS A 23 6.75 1.94 -2.29
CA HIS A 23 7.34 2.73 -3.35
C HIS A 23 6.64 4.07 -3.48
N ARG A 24 7.43 5.12 -3.73
CA ARG A 24 6.90 6.45 -4.01
C ARG A 24 6.65 6.60 -5.50
N PHE A 25 5.37 6.66 -5.86
CA PHE A 25 4.96 6.85 -7.25
C PHE A 25 5.17 8.31 -7.70
N ILE A 26 5.12 8.58 -9.01
CA ILE A 26 5.23 9.94 -9.57
C ILE A 26 4.18 10.90 -9.02
N THR A 27 3.05 10.38 -8.55
CA THR A 27 2.00 11.17 -7.89
C THR A 27 2.43 11.70 -6.51
N GLY A 28 3.59 11.25 -6.01
CA GLY A 28 4.12 11.54 -4.68
C GLY A 28 3.58 10.62 -3.60
N ALA A 29 2.52 9.87 -3.87
CA ALA A 29 1.93 8.92 -2.93
C ALA A 29 2.82 7.68 -2.76
N ILE A 30 2.88 7.17 -1.53
CA ILE A 30 3.43 5.84 -1.25
C ILE A 30 2.35 4.80 -1.54
N GLY A 31 2.70 3.79 -2.33
CA GLY A 31 1.88 2.59 -2.49
C GLY A 31 2.77 1.35 -2.43
N LEU A 32 2.20 0.20 -2.76
CA LEU A 32 2.93 -1.06 -2.85
C LEU A 32 3.17 -1.43 -4.30
N THR A 33 4.30 -2.06 -4.59
CA THR A 33 4.63 -2.60 -5.92
C THR A 33 5.56 -3.79 -5.79
N SER A 34 5.63 -4.63 -6.83
CA SER A 34 6.56 -5.75 -6.87
C SER A 34 7.99 -5.28 -7.20
N PRO A 35 9.02 -5.76 -6.49
CA PRO A 35 10.42 -5.51 -6.87
C PRO A 35 10.73 -5.94 -8.32
N ALA A 36 10.08 -6.99 -8.84
CA ALA A 36 10.27 -7.42 -10.22
C ALA A 36 9.66 -6.41 -11.22
N GLU A 37 8.54 -5.79 -10.88
CA GLU A 37 7.92 -4.72 -11.67
C GLU A 37 8.76 -3.45 -11.69
N LEU A 38 9.30 -3.06 -10.54
CA LEU A 38 10.25 -1.94 -10.46
C LEU A 38 11.50 -2.17 -11.33
N ARG A 39 12.09 -3.37 -11.28
CA ARG A 39 13.25 -3.73 -12.13
C ARG A 39 12.90 -3.70 -13.62
N ARG A 40 11.71 -4.18 -14.00
CA ARG A 40 11.22 -4.13 -15.39
C ARG A 40 11.06 -2.68 -15.86
N ALA A 41 10.41 -1.83 -15.06
CA ALA A 41 10.24 -0.41 -15.36
C ALA A 41 11.59 0.32 -15.49
N ALA A 42 12.56 0.04 -14.61
CA ALA A 42 13.90 0.60 -14.67
C ALA A 42 14.68 0.15 -15.93
N SER A 43 14.54 -1.12 -16.33
CA SER A 43 15.23 -1.65 -17.51
C SER A 43 14.73 -1.01 -18.82
N CYS A 44 13.43 -0.74 -18.93
CA CYS A 44 12.84 -0.06 -20.08
C CYS A 44 13.34 1.39 -20.23
N LYS A 45 13.68 2.07 -19.13
CA LYS A 45 14.29 3.41 -19.17
C LYS A 45 15.71 3.35 -19.77
N ASN A 46 16.50 2.37 -19.33
CA ASN A 46 17.91 2.23 -19.72
C ASN A 46 18.11 1.65 -21.12
N GLY A 47 17.13 0.92 -21.68
CA GLY A 47 17.20 0.35 -23.03
C GLY A 47 17.10 1.36 -24.19
N SER A 48 16.96 2.66 -23.90
CA SER A 48 16.77 3.73 -24.90
C SER A 48 18.06 4.40 -25.40
N GLU A 49 19.23 4.05 -24.87
CA GLU A 49 20.50 4.75 -25.16
C GLU A 49 21.08 4.53 -26.59
N LYS A 50 20.60 3.56 -27.38
CA LYS A 50 21.16 3.25 -28.71
C LYS A 50 20.36 3.74 -29.92
N LYS A 51 19.59 4.84 -29.83
CA LYS A 51 18.93 5.45 -31.00
C LYS A 51 19.07 6.97 -31.04
N GLY A 52 20.32 7.38 -31.25
CA GLY A 52 20.71 8.77 -31.48
C GLY A 52 19.95 9.44 -32.63
N PHE A 53 19.71 10.72 -32.44
CA PHE A 53 19.21 11.70 -33.42
C PHE A 53 17.74 11.60 -33.86
N TRP A 54 17.23 10.45 -34.32
CA TRP A 54 15.84 10.33 -34.80
C TRP A 54 14.79 10.28 -33.67
N SER A 55 15.19 9.89 -32.45
CA SER A 55 14.30 9.82 -31.30
C SER A 55 13.91 11.20 -30.75
N LEU A 56 14.77 12.21 -30.92
CA LEU A 56 14.50 13.57 -30.44
C LEU A 56 13.37 14.24 -31.24
N ILE A 57 13.31 13.98 -32.55
CA ILE A 57 12.27 14.52 -33.43
C ILE A 57 10.91 13.82 -33.17
N LYS A 58 10.91 12.51 -32.86
CA LYS A 58 9.67 11.78 -32.53
C LYS A 58 9.14 12.06 -31.12
N ALA A 59 10.02 12.31 -30.14
CA ALA A 59 9.63 12.59 -28.76
C ALA A 59 8.84 13.90 -28.60
N ALA A 60 8.92 14.82 -29.56
CA ALA A 60 8.14 16.06 -29.57
C ALA A 60 6.68 15.86 -30.02
N ILE A 61 6.36 14.75 -30.69
CA ILE A 61 5.02 14.46 -31.25
C ILE A 61 4.28 13.41 -30.41
N PHE A 62 5.01 12.42 -29.89
CA PHE A 62 4.48 11.40 -29.00
C PHE A 62 5.18 11.56 -27.65
N GLN A 63 4.51 12.20 -26.69
CA GLN A 63 5.00 12.25 -25.32
C GLN A 63 5.21 10.80 -24.84
N PRO A 64 6.42 10.40 -24.46
CA PRO A 64 6.66 9.06 -23.96
C PRO A 64 5.86 8.90 -22.67
N THR A 65 4.85 8.04 -22.69
CA THR A 65 4.19 7.58 -21.46
C THR A 65 5.29 7.03 -20.58
N LEU A 66 5.60 7.74 -19.48
CA LEU A 66 6.55 7.29 -18.48
C LEU A 66 6.03 5.95 -17.96
N ALA A 67 6.68 4.86 -18.38
CA ALA A 67 6.32 3.51 -17.96
C ALA A 67 6.69 3.34 -16.48
N GLU A 68 5.76 3.70 -15.61
CA GLU A 68 5.86 3.47 -14.18
C GLU A 68 5.46 2.03 -13.85
N ALA A 69 6.04 1.48 -12.77
CA ALA A 69 5.65 0.16 -12.29
C ALA A 69 4.18 0.20 -11.83
N PRO A 70 3.39 -0.86 -12.05
CA PRO A 70 2.03 -0.89 -11.55
C PRO A 70 1.99 -0.88 -10.02
N ALA A 71 1.00 -0.16 -9.49
CA ALA A 71 0.64 -0.23 -8.09
C ALA A 71 -0.10 -1.55 -7.80
N VAL A 72 0.17 -2.11 -6.64
CA VAL A 72 -0.43 -3.36 -6.17
C VAL A 72 -1.45 -3.04 -5.09
N CYS A 73 -2.71 -3.32 -5.41
CA CYS A 73 -3.84 -3.16 -4.52
C CYS A 73 -3.98 -4.40 -3.61
N ILE A 74 -4.17 -4.17 -2.32
CA ILE A 74 -4.42 -5.23 -1.31
C ILE A 74 -5.83 -5.03 -0.74
N PRO A 75 -6.66 -6.08 -0.64
CA PRO A 75 -7.98 -5.96 -0.05
C PRO A 75 -7.91 -5.76 1.48
N PRO A 76 -8.82 -4.97 2.07
CA PRO A 76 -8.97 -4.90 3.53
C PRO A 76 -9.21 -6.27 4.15
N GLY A 77 -8.48 -6.56 5.23
CA GLY A 77 -8.50 -7.84 5.93
C GLY A 77 -7.38 -8.80 5.54
N ALA A 78 -6.64 -8.53 4.45
CA ALA A 78 -5.50 -9.35 4.06
C ALA A 78 -4.43 -9.44 5.17
N ARG A 79 -3.85 -10.62 5.35
CA ARG A 79 -2.74 -10.85 6.28
C ARG A 79 -1.42 -10.68 5.55
N LEU A 80 -0.55 -9.85 6.10
CA LEU A 80 0.74 -9.51 5.52
C LEU A 80 1.84 -9.73 6.56
N ARG A 81 3.05 -10.07 6.12
CA ARG A 81 4.26 -10.06 6.95
C ARG A 81 5.10 -8.85 6.61
N MET A 82 5.30 -7.95 7.56
CA MET A 82 6.20 -6.81 7.41
C MET A 82 7.56 -7.18 7.99
N THR A 83 8.62 -7.01 7.20
CA THR A 83 9.99 -7.35 7.61
C THR A 83 10.91 -6.16 7.53
N GLY A 84 11.89 -6.08 8.43
CA GLY A 84 12.84 -4.97 8.47
C GLY A 84 12.18 -3.64 8.88
N ILE A 85 11.19 -3.70 9.79
CA ILE A 85 10.52 -2.51 10.32
C ILE A 85 11.58 -1.59 10.95
N PRO A 86 11.65 -0.28 10.62
CA PRO A 86 12.70 0.60 11.13
C PRO A 86 12.70 0.71 12.67
N ALA A 87 13.87 0.74 13.31
CA ALA A 87 13.99 0.82 14.77
C ALA A 87 13.27 2.02 15.43
N GLY A 88 13.07 3.12 14.69
CA GLY A 88 12.24 4.24 15.14
C GLY A 88 10.77 3.84 15.27
N LEU A 89 10.23 3.19 14.24
CA LEU A 89 8.86 2.71 14.20
C LEU A 89 8.65 1.54 15.17
N GLN A 90 9.64 0.66 15.33
CA GLN A 90 9.62 -0.41 16.34
C GLN A 90 9.44 0.15 17.75
N ARG A 91 10.26 1.14 18.15
CA ARG A 91 10.16 1.78 19.47
C ARG A 91 8.87 2.57 19.62
N GLU A 92 8.47 3.29 18.58
CA GLU A 92 7.25 4.08 18.59
C GLU A 92 6.03 3.18 18.77
N LEU A 93 5.94 2.08 18.02
CA LEU A 93 4.79 1.17 17.99
C LEU A 93 4.86 0.02 18.99
N GLY A 94 6.01 -0.22 19.64
CA GLY A 94 6.19 -1.39 20.52
C GLY A 94 6.07 -2.71 19.75
N VAL A 95 6.70 -2.77 18.56
CA VAL A 95 6.65 -3.92 17.65
C VAL A 95 8.06 -4.40 17.33
N ARG A 96 8.20 -5.65 16.88
CA ARG A 96 9.48 -6.23 16.47
C ARG A 96 9.85 -5.81 15.05
N GLU A 97 11.04 -6.19 14.61
CA GLU A 97 11.52 -5.98 13.25
C GLU A 97 10.70 -6.76 12.20
N ASP A 98 10.13 -7.88 12.61
CA ASP A 98 9.31 -8.77 11.80
C ASP A 98 7.98 -9.02 12.51
N GLU A 99 6.88 -8.61 11.87
CA GLU A 99 5.55 -8.76 12.42
C GLU A 99 4.55 -9.19 11.35
N THR A 100 3.55 -9.96 11.80
CA THR A 100 2.34 -10.18 11.01
C THR A 100 1.36 -9.04 11.27
N VAL A 101 0.79 -8.50 10.19
CA VAL A 101 -0.13 -7.36 10.22
C VAL A 101 -1.37 -7.66 9.40
N THR A 102 -2.44 -6.93 9.67
CA THR A 102 -3.66 -6.93 8.87
C THR A 102 -3.73 -5.64 8.06
N PHE A 103 -3.97 -5.75 6.75
CA PHE A 103 -4.26 -4.59 5.91
C PHE A 103 -5.65 -4.05 6.23
N THR A 104 -5.77 -2.75 6.42
CA THR A 104 -7.02 -2.09 6.84
C THR A 104 -7.22 -0.80 6.07
N GLN A 105 -8.47 -0.35 5.97
CA GLN A 105 -8.82 0.93 5.39
C GLN A 105 -9.44 1.83 6.47
N THR A 106 -8.90 3.05 6.66
CA THR A 106 -9.42 4.04 7.63
C THR A 106 -10.58 4.85 7.05
N THR A 107 -11.43 5.39 7.91
CA THR A 107 -12.74 5.98 7.57
C THR A 107 -12.71 7.12 6.55
N ALA A 108 -13.81 7.24 5.81
CA ALA A 108 -14.03 8.01 4.57
C ALA A 108 -14.13 9.55 4.72
N LEU A 109 -13.19 10.20 5.41
CA LEU A 109 -13.06 11.65 5.28
C LEU A 109 -12.41 11.97 3.92
N ALA A 110 -13.10 12.79 3.12
CA ALA A 110 -12.61 13.20 1.80
C ALA A 110 -11.22 13.84 1.92
N ASN A 111 -10.31 13.45 1.01
CA ASN A 111 -8.91 13.91 0.91
C ASN A 111 -7.93 13.38 1.98
N THR A 112 -8.23 12.26 2.63
CA THR A 112 -7.27 11.57 3.51
C THR A 112 -6.85 10.22 2.91
N TYR A 113 -5.63 9.79 3.19
CA TYR A 113 -5.15 8.47 2.76
C TYR A 113 -5.83 7.39 3.59
N HIS A 114 -6.41 6.38 2.94
CA HIS A 114 -7.23 5.40 3.63
C HIS A 114 -6.45 4.12 3.97
N ASP A 115 -5.39 3.78 3.24
CA ASP A 115 -4.68 2.53 3.44
C ASP A 115 -3.75 2.54 4.68
N ALA A 116 -3.91 1.53 5.53
CA ALA A 116 -3.15 1.35 6.76
C ALA A 116 -2.85 -0.13 7.03
N VAL A 117 -1.84 -0.39 7.85
CA VAL A 117 -1.55 -1.72 8.40
C VAL A 117 -1.72 -1.70 9.91
N ARG A 118 -2.44 -2.69 10.42
CA ARG A 118 -2.71 -2.90 11.85
C ARG A 118 -1.89 -4.07 12.37
N PHE A 119 -1.13 -3.84 13.43
CA PHE A 119 -0.31 -4.83 14.12
C PHE A 119 -1.16 -5.64 15.11
N GLU A 120 -0.66 -6.81 15.53
CA GLU A 120 -1.36 -7.68 16.50
C GLU A 120 -1.56 -7.02 17.87
N ASN A 121 -0.73 -6.05 18.23
CA ASN A 121 -0.91 -5.24 19.45
C ASN A 121 -2.02 -4.16 19.32
N GLY A 122 -2.78 -4.16 18.22
CA GLY A 122 -3.89 -3.23 17.96
C GLY A 122 -3.48 -1.87 17.41
N ARG A 123 -2.19 -1.53 17.38
CA ARG A 123 -1.71 -0.27 16.82
C ARG A 123 -1.68 -0.31 15.31
N GLN A 124 -1.73 0.86 14.68
CA GLN A 124 -1.78 0.97 13.22
C GLN A 124 -0.84 2.06 12.71
N VAL A 125 -0.42 1.91 11.46
CA VAL A 125 0.35 2.91 10.73
C VAL A 125 -0.20 3.06 9.32
N LEU A 126 -0.33 4.31 8.85
CA LEU A 126 -0.75 4.60 7.49
C LEU A 126 0.33 4.15 6.49
N LEU A 127 -0.09 3.66 5.33
CA LEU A 127 0.82 3.26 4.26
C LEU A 127 1.74 4.41 3.83
N GLN A 128 1.23 5.65 3.86
CA GLN A 128 2.01 6.87 3.55
C GLN A 128 3.16 7.17 4.51
N MET A 129 3.10 6.64 5.72
CA MET A 129 4.16 6.82 6.72
C MET A 129 5.26 5.77 6.60
N LEU A 130 5.07 4.75 5.75
CA LEU A 130 6.11 3.77 5.48
C LEU A 130 7.24 4.41 4.68
N LYS A 131 8.46 4.03 5.04
CA LYS A 131 9.65 4.41 4.26
C LYS A 131 9.65 3.64 2.95
N GLU A 132 10.13 4.30 1.90
CA GLU A 132 10.38 3.63 0.63
C GLU A 132 11.35 2.45 0.83
N GLY A 133 11.04 1.32 0.19
CA GLY A 133 11.74 0.06 0.36
C GLY A 133 11.27 -0.79 1.55
N GLN A 134 10.30 -0.33 2.36
CA GLN A 134 9.69 -1.16 3.40
C GLN A 134 9.09 -2.42 2.76
N ARG A 135 9.56 -3.60 3.17
CA ARG A 135 9.15 -4.89 2.62
C ARG A 135 7.90 -5.41 3.28
N VAL A 136 7.05 -6.00 2.45
CA VAL A 136 5.78 -6.61 2.84
C VAL A 136 5.60 -7.90 2.03
N HIS A 137 5.26 -8.99 2.69
CA HIS A 137 4.96 -10.26 2.04
C HIS A 137 3.49 -10.60 2.25
N VAL A 138 2.78 -10.95 1.17
CA VAL A 138 1.36 -11.26 1.21
C VAL A 138 1.18 -12.69 1.69
N LEU A 139 0.62 -12.87 2.88
CA LEU A 139 0.40 -14.21 3.44
C LEU A 139 -0.95 -14.79 3.00
N ALA A 140 -2.00 -13.98 3.08
CA ALA A 140 -3.35 -14.38 2.69
C ALA A 140 -4.17 -13.16 2.27
N LEU A 141 -4.99 -13.29 1.23
CA LEU A 141 -5.84 -12.21 0.73
C LEU A 141 -7.29 -12.31 1.24
N ASN A 142 -7.65 -13.43 1.84
CA ASN A 142 -8.96 -13.63 2.45
C ASN A 142 -9.07 -12.90 3.79
N GLN A 143 -10.27 -12.45 4.12
CA GLN A 143 -10.60 -12.08 5.49
C GLN A 143 -10.59 -13.37 6.31
N ALA A 144 -9.71 -13.46 7.30
CA ALA A 144 -10.03 -14.31 8.43
C ALA A 144 -11.29 -13.71 9.06
N GLU A 145 -12.41 -14.40 8.90
CA GLU A 145 -13.71 -14.07 9.45
C GLU A 145 -13.66 -14.23 10.99
N SER A 146 -13.04 -13.28 11.70
CA SER A 146 -13.00 -13.17 13.18
C SER A 146 -12.41 -11.78 13.50
N ASP A 147 -13.01 -10.80 14.18
CA ASP A 147 -14.17 -10.76 15.05
C ASP A 147 -14.95 -9.48 14.76
N VAL A 148 -16.25 -9.60 14.54
CA VAL A 148 -17.17 -8.49 14.75
C VAL A 148 -17.16 -8.27 16.26
N VAL A 149 -16.32 -7.34 16.74
CA VAL A 149 -16.53 -6.77 18.07
C VAL A 149 -17.80 -5.95 17.93
N ASP A 150 -18.92 -6.60 18.27
CA ASP A 150 -20.23 -6.02 18.42
C ASP A 150 -20.09 -4.91 19.47
N PHE A 151 -19.83 -3.68 19.03
CA PHE A 151 -20.01 -2.50 19.85
C PHE A 151 -21.52 -2.35 20.04
N ALA A 152 -22.04 -3.15 20.97
CA ALA A 152 -23.34 -2.96 21.57
C ALA A 152 -23.40 -1.51 22.05
N TRP A 153 -24.11 -0.67 21.30
CA TRP A 153 -24.58 0.58 21.83
C TRP A 153 -25.46 0.22 23.02
N GLU A 154 -24.93 0.46 24.21
CA GLU A 154 -25.67 0.43 25.45
C GLU A 154 -26.88 1.34 25.25
N ARG A 155 -28.04 0.72 25.03
CA ARG A 155 -29.33 1.37 25.20
C ARG A 155 -29.32 1.82 26.65
N VAL A 156 -29.09 3.11 26.85
CA VAL A 156 -29.49 3.76 28.09
C VAL A 156 -30.98 3.53 28.20
N ASP A 157 -31.36 2.55 29.01
CA ASP A 157 -32.72 2.35 29.44
C ASP A 157 -33.12 3.61 30.19
N LEU A 158 -33.86 4.48 29.50
CA LEU A 158 -34.72 5.46 30.14
C LEU A 158 -35.89 4.70 30.77
N ALA A 159 -35.57 3.97 31.84
CA ALA A 159 -36.54 3.60 32.84
C ALA A 159 -37.15 4.90 33.37
N THR A 160 -38.45 5.04 33.12
CA THR A 160 -39.41 5.35 34.17
C THR A 160 -38.89 6.34 35.21
N LEU A 161 -38.88 7.62 34.86
CA LEU A 161 -38.79 8.68 35.86
C LEU A 161 -40.11 8.70 36.66
N PRO A 162 -40.05 8.73 38.01
CA PRO A 162 -41.22 8.95 38.86
C PRO A 162 -41.77 10.38 38.76
#